data_AF-A0A4C1WFN5-F1
#
_entry.id   AF-A0A4C1WFN5-F1
#
_cell.length_a   1.000
_cell.length_b   1.000
_cell.length_c   1.000
_cell.angle_alpha   90.00
_cell.angle_beta   90.00
_cell.angle_gamma   90.00
#
_symmetry.space_group_name_H-M   'P 1'
#
loop_
_entity.id
_entity.type
_entity.pdbx_description
1 polymer ?
#
loop_
_entity_poly.entity_id
_entity_poly.type
_entity_poly.pdbx_seq_one_letter_code
_entity_poly.pdbx_strand_id
1 'polypeptide(L)'
;MERSMLKIRRIQKIKSEHIRQKTKLTDALRHALSRKWRWAGHISRYTDRRWTIETTQWKGPIGKRNVGRRLRRWADDIIHVVGNDWIKSGEDRQPCKRMEEAFTQAGGPNLVNNTNIY
;
A
#
# COMPACT_ATOMS: atom_id res chain seq x y z
N MET A 1 16.42 7.87 -11.25
CA MET A 1 17.14 8.48 -10.11
C MET A 1 18.37 7.66 -9.72
N GLU A 2 18.22 6.43 -9.22
CA GLU A 2 19.34 5.63 -8.67
C GLU A 2 20.55 5.48 -9.61
N ARG A 3 20.30 5.23 -10.89
CA ARG A 3 21.35 5.16 -11.92
C ARG A 3 22.17 6.44 -12.03
N SER A 4 21.53 7.60 -11.92
CA SER A 4 22.20 8.91 -12.03
C SER A 4 23.12 9.17 -10.83
N MET A 5 22.73 8.74 -9.63
CA MET A 5 23.56 8.85 -8.42
C MET A 5 24.89 8.09 -8.57
N LEU A 6 24.87 6.95 -9.25
CA LEU A 6 26.05 6.13 -9.53
C LEU A 6 26.71 6.44 -10.88
N LYS A 7 26.27 7.49 -11.59
CA LYS A 7 26.71 7.84 -12.95
C LYS A 7 26.60 6.68 -13.96
N ILE A 8 25.64 5.77 -13.76
CA ILE A 8 25.41 4.59 -14.61
C ILE A 8 24.49 4.95 -15.78
N ARG A 9 24.93 4.63 -17.00
CA ARG A 9 24.15 4.82 -18.24
C ARG A 9 23.34 3.56 -18.57
N ARG A 10 22.25 3.69 -19.34
CA ARG A 10 21.43 2.54 -19.78
C ARG A 10 22.22 1.53 -20.61
N ILE A 11 23.19 2.01 -21.41
CA ILE A 11 24.07 1.19 -22.27
C ILE A 11 24.85 0.13 -21.49
N GLN A 12 25.20 0.41 -20.22
CA GLN A 12 25.97 -0.51 -19.39
C GLN A 12 25.17 -1.77 -18.99
N LYS A 13 23.85 -1.83 -19.27
CA LYS A 13 22.97 -2.99 -19.04
C LYS A 13 23.08 -3.62 -17.63
N ILE A 14 23.55 -2.86 -16.63
CA ILE A 14 23.63 -3.31 -15.24
C ILE A 14 22.22 -3.58 -14.70
N LYS A 15 22.05 -4.72 -14.03
CA LYS A 15 20.80 -5.13 -13.39
C LYS A 15 20.38 -4.14 -12.30
N SER A 16 19.08 -3.91 -12.18
CA SER A 16 18.50 -3.02 -11.16
C SER A 16 18.79 -3.48 -9.72
N GLU A 17 18.82 -4.78 -9.47
CA GLU A 17 19.16 -5.37 -8.17
C GLU A 17 20.54 -4.93 -7.67
N HIS A 18 21.54 -4.95 -8.55
CA HIS A 18 22.90 -4.54 -8.22
C HIS A 18 22.99 -3.03 -7.95
N ILE A 19 22.20 -2.23 -8.67
CA ILE A 19 22.09 -0.79 -8.43
C ILE A 19 21.47 -0.54 -7.05
N ARG A 20 20.37 -1.22 -6.72
CA ARG A 20 19.70 -1.11 -5.41
C ARG A 20 20.57 -1.56 -4.24
N GLN A 21 21.34 -2.64 -4.41
CA GLN A 21 22.27 -3.13 -3.40
C GLN A 21 23.37 -2.09 -3.09
N LYS A 22 23.82 -1.35 -4.12
CA LYS A 22 24.81 -0.27 -3.97
C LYS A 22 24.23 1.01 -3.39
N THR A 23 23.04 1.43 -3.82
CA THR A 23 22.41 2.68 -3.35
C THR A 23 21.82 2.55 -1.95
N LYS A 24 21.45 1.34 -1.52
CA LYS A 24 20.80 1.04 -0.22
C LYS A 24 19.60 1.97 0.07
N LEU A 25 18.94 2.46 -0.98
CA LEU A 25 17.78 3.33 -0.84
C LEU A 25 16.59 2.54 -0.29
N THR A 26 15.77 3.22 0.51
CA THR A 26 14.50 2.66 0.97
C THR A 26 13.60 2.38 -0.22
N ASP A 27 13.08 1.15 -0.29
CA ASP A 27 12.12 0.79 -1.32
C ASP A 27 10.88 1.70 -1.23
N ALA A 28 10.60 2.42 -2.32
CA ALA A 28 9.53 3.41 -2.38
C ALA A 28 8.14 2.77 -2.20
N LEU A 29 7.94 1.55 -2.70
CA LEU A 29 6.70 0.80 -2.52
C LEU A 29 6.53 0.40 -1.05
N ARG A 30 7.59 -0.15 -0.44
CA ARG A 30 7.61 -0.51 0.98
C ARG A 30 7.25 0.70 1.86
N HIS A 31 7.85 1.86 1.56
CA HIS A 31 7.57 3.11 2.27
C HIS A 31 6.14 3.59 2.07
N ALA A 32 5.62 3.54 0.83
CA ALA A 32 4.25 3.94 0.53
C ALA A 32 3.22 3.05 1.25
N LEU A 33 3.46 1.73 1.30
CA LEU A 33 2.60 0.77 2.01
C LEU A 33 2.62 1.00 3.52
N SER A 34 3.81 1.18 4.11
CA SER A 34 3.94 1.54 5.52
C SER A 34 3.17 2.83 5.85
N ARG A 35 3.31 3.89 5.03
CA ARG A 35 2.53 5.13 5.22
C ARG A 35 1.03 4.92 5.06
N LYS A 36 0.60 4.12 4.09
CA LYS A 36 -0.81 3.77 3.88
C LYS A 36 -1.39 3.07 5.12
N TRP A 37 -0.66 2.11 5.68
CA TRP A 37 -1.07 1.41 6.90
C TRP A 37 -1.12 2.34 8.12
N ARG A 38 -0.10 3.19 8.30
CA ARG A 38 -0.08 4.18 9.39
C ARG A 38 -1.26 5.15 9.31
N TRP A 39 -1.65 5.54 8.10
CA TRP A 39 -2.85 6.36 7.88
C TRP A 39 -4.13 5.61 8.25
N ALA A 40 -4.25 4.34 7.85
CA ALA A 40 -5.38 3.48 8.24
C ALA A 40 -5.50 3.37 9.77
N GLY A 41 -4.38 3.07 10.44
CA GLY A 41 -4.30 3.01 11.89
C GLY A 41 -4.48 4.36 12.59
N HIS A 42 -4.26 5.48 11.90
CA HIS A 42 -4.57 6.81 12.44
C HIS A 42 -6.08 7.08 12.39
N ILE A 43 -6.71 6.73 11.27
CA ILE A 43 -8.16 6.90 11.05
C ILE A 43 -8.98 6.04 12.00
N SER A 44 -8.58 4.79 12.24
CA SER A 44 -9.28 3.86 13.13
C SER A 44 -9.47 4.37 14.56
N ARG A 45 -8.58 5.26 15.02
CA ARG A 45 -8.60 5.79 16.39
C ARG A 45 -9.46 7.01 16.56
N TYR A 46 -9.98 7.58 15.47
CA TYR A 46 -10.94 8.66 15.57
C TYR A 46 -12.34 8.08 15.76
N THR A 47 -13.03 8.58 16.78
CA THR A 47 -14.42 8.21 17.10
C THR A 47 -15.43 9.25 16.58
N ASP A 48 -14.95 10.36 16.02
CA ASP A 48 -15.80 11.45 15.55
C ASP A 48 -16.21 11.28 14.08
N ARG A 49 -17.32 11.89 13.67
CA ARG A 49 -17.84 11.82 12.29
C ARG A 49 -17.12 12.78 11.35
N ARG A 50 -15.78 12.80 11.38
CA ARG A 50 -15.01 13.65 10.47
C ARG A 50 -15.15 13.13 9.04
N TRP A 51 -15.20 14.07 8.11
CA TRP A 51 -15.12 13.80 6.67
C TRP A 51 -13.94 12.91 6.30
N THR A 52 -12.82 12.98 7.03
CA THR A 52 -11.64 12.14 6.81
C THR A 52 -11.96 10.65 6.98
N ILE A 53 -12.76 10.28 7.97
CA ILE A 53 -13.17 8.90 8.21
C ILE A 53 -14.20 8.48 7.18
N GLU A 54 -15.26 9.27 7.03
CA GLU A 54 -16.36 9.02 6.08
C GLU A 54 -15.82 8.81 4.66
N THR A 55 -14.97 9.71 4.17
CA THR A 55 -14.37 9.61 2.83
C THR A 55 -13.49 8.36 2.67
N THR A 56 -12.79 7.95 3.73
CA THR A 56 -11.89 6.79 3.68
C THR A 56 -12.66 5.47 3.73
N GLN A 57 -13.74 5.41 4.51
CA GLN A 57 -14.63 4.26 4.61
C GLN A 57 -15.61 4.17 3.43
N TRP A 58 -15.77 5.27 2.69
CA TRP A 58 -16.78 5.37 1.64
C TRP A 58 -16.62 4.31 0.56
N LYS A 59 -17.58 3.39 0.54
CA LYS A 59 -17.73 2.33 -0.45
C LYS A 59 -18.48 2.81 -1.69
N GLY A 60 -18.47 4.10 -2.02
CA GLY A 60 -19.11 4.60 -3.23
C GLY A 60 -20.64 4.39 -3.27
N PRO A 61 -21.28 4.73 -4.40
CA PRO A 61 -22.68 4.41 -4.64
C PRO A 61 -22.90 2.90 -4.77
N ILE A 62 -24.10 2.46 -4.41
CA ILE A 62 -24.57 1.08 -4.59
C ILE A 62 -24.61 0.76 -6.09
N GLY A 63 -24.08 -0.39 -6.48
CA GLY A 63 -24.09 -0.87 -7.87
C GLY A 63 -22.70 -1.16 -8.45
N LYS A 64 -22.67 -1.49 -9.74
CA LYS A 64 -21.44 -1.80 -10.48
C LYS A 64 -20.70 -0.51 -10.85
N ARG A 65 -19.37 -0.54 -10.84
CA ARG A 65 -18.55 0.59 -11.33
C ARG A 65 -18.51 0.57 -12.86
N ASN A 66 -18.57 1.75 -13.47
CA ASN A 66 -18.44 1.90 -14.92
C ASN A 66 -17.10 1.34 -15.42
N VAL A 67 -17.11 0.84 -16.65
CA VAL A 67 -15.92 0.38 -17.37
C VAL A 67 -14.86 1.50 -17.39
N GLY A 68 -13.60 1.14 -17.15
CA GLY A 68 -12.47 2.08 -17.08
C GLY A 68 -12.15 2.62 -15.68
N ARG A 69 -13.04 2.52 -14.69
CA ARG A 69 -12.69 2.81 -13.29
C ARG A 69 -11.98 1.61 -12.67
N ARG A 70 -10.95 1.86 -11.85
CA ARG A 70 -10.31 0.81 -11.04
C ARG A 70 -11.36 0.11 -10.18
N LEU A 71 -11.32 -1.23 -10.22
CA LEU A 71 -12.21 -2.10 -9.46
C LEU A 71 -11.96 -1.96 -7.96
N ARG A 72 -10.70 -2.04 -7.54
CA ARG A 72 -10.28 -1.93 -6.14
C ARG A 72 -10.31 -0.49 -5.65
N ARG A 73 -10.79 -0.32 -4.42
CA ARG A 73 -10.77 0.91 -3.64
C ARG A 73 -9.55 0.96 -2.74
N TRP A 74 -9.34 2.12 -2.14
CA TRP A 74 -8.23 2.33 -1.22
C TRP A 74 -8.24 1.33 -0.06
N ALA A 75 -9.40 1.11 0.57
CA ALA A 75 -9.55 0.20 1.72
C ALA A 75 -9.50 -1.28 1.34
N ASP A 76 -9.74 -1.65 0.07
CA ASP A 76 -9.80 -3.06 -0.35
C ASP A 76 -8.45 -3.76 -0.15
N ASP A 77 -7.34 -3.05 -0.32
CA ASP A 77 -6.01 -3.59 -0.05
C ASP A 77 -5.82 -3.93 1.44
N ILE A 78 -6.37 -3.10 2.32
CA ILE A 78 -6.31 -3.27 3.77
C ILE A 78 -7.24 -4.40 4.21
N ILE A 79 -8.47 -4.42 3.68
CA ILE A 79 -9.46 -5.48 3.93
C ILE A 79 -8.93 -6.83 3.46
N HIS A 80 -8.21 -6.88 2.34
CA HIS A 80 -7.64 -8.12 1.84
C HIS A 80 -6.60 -8.73 2.79
N VAL A 81 -5.85 -7.91 3.53
CA VAL A 81 -4.81 -8.37 4.45
C VAL A 81 -5.33 -8.57 5.87
N VAL A 82 -6.23 -7.70 6.35
CA VAL A 82 -6.64 -7.63 7.77
C VAL A 82 -8.12 -7.98 7.99
N GLY A 83 -8.92 -8.05 6.93
CA GLY A 83 -10.34 -8.37 6.99
C GLY A 83 -11.24 -7.13 7.12
N ASN A 84 -12.56 -7.37 7.17
CA ASN A 84 -13.56 -6.31 7.19
C ASN A 84 -13.52 -5.46 8.47
N ASP A 85 -13.07 -6.00 9.60
CA ASP A 85 -12.94 -5.30 10.88
C ASP A 85 -11.62 -4.50 11.01
N TRP A 86 -10.96 -4.15 9.90
CA TRP A 86 -9.66 -3.44 9.91
C TRP A 86 -9.65 -2.12 10.71
N ILE A 87 -10.81 -1.46 10.84
CA ILE A 87 -10.97 -0.26 11.67
C ILE A 87 -10.74 -0.62 13.13
N LYS A 88 -11.41 -1.66 13.66
CA LYS A 88 -11.22 -2.11 15.03
C LYS A 88 -9.79 -2.57 15.28
N SER A 89 -9.20 -3.28 14.31
CA SER A 89 -7.80 -3.74 14.37
C SER A 89 -6.78 -2.61 14.50
N GLY A 90 -7.14 -1.38 14.13
CA GLY A 90 -6.29 -0.20 14.23
C GLY A 90 -6.48 0.64 15.49
N GLU A 91 -7.42 0.30 16.39
CA GLU A 91 -7.65 1.02 17.64
C GLU A 91 -6.43 0.90 18.57
N ASP A 92 -5.94 -0.34 18.76
CA ASP A 92 -4.78 -0.61 19.58
C ASP A 92 -3.45 -0.37 18.84
N ARG A 93 -2.56 0.40 19.47
CA ARG A 93 -1.23 0.75 18.89
C ARG A 93 -0.33 -0.46 18.65
N GLN A 94 -0.30 -1.42 19.57
CA GLN A 94 0.63 -2.55 19.52
C GLN A 94 0.25 -3.58 18.42
N PRO A 95 -1.00 -4.04 18.30
CA PRO A 95 -1.46 -4.84 17.17
C PRO A 95 -1.32 -4.09 15.84
N CYS A 96 -1.68 -2.81 15.79
CA CYS A 96 -1.56 -2.01 14.58
C CYS A 96 -0.11 -1.95 14.05
N LYS A 97 0.89 -1.83 14.94
CA LYS A 97 2.31 -1.82 14.55
C LYS A 97 2.76 -3.17 13.97
N ARG A 98 2.32 -4.30 14.55
CA ARG A 98 2.64 -5.64 14.03
C ARG A 98 2.03 -5.87 12.64
N MET A 99 0.82 -5.38 12.42
CA MET A 99 0.16 -5.49 11.11
C MET A 99 0.82 -4.61 10.04
N GLU A 100 1.50 -3.53 10.42
CA GLU A 100 2.25 -2.68 9.47
C GLU A 100 3.30 -3.50 8.71
N GLU A 101 4.04 -4.35 9.43
CA GLU A 101 5.07 -5.21 8.86
C GLU A 101 4.46 -6.25 7.93
N ALA A 102 3.38 -6.90 8.35
CA ALA A 102 2.65 -7.89 7.54
C ALA A 102 2.09 -7.28 6.25
N PHE A 103 1.44 -6.12 6.33
CA PHE A 103 0.89 -5.40 5.18
C PHE A 103 1.97 -4.96 4.19
N THR A 104 3.10 -4.52 4.73
CA THR A 104 4.26 -4.09 3.95
C THR A 104 4.95 -5.27 3.25
N GLN A 105 5.03 -6.43 3.91
CA GLN A 105 5.63 -7.65 3.37
C GLN A 105 4.73 -8.34 2.34
N ALA A 106 3.41 -8.29 2.52
CA ALA A 106 2.43 -8.77 1.55
C ALA A 106 2.42 -7.96 0.23
N GLY A 107 3.11 -6.81 0.18
CA GLY A 107 3.32 -6.03 -1.04
C GLY A 107 2.09 -5.28 -1.55
N GLY A 108 0.99 -5.30 -0.80
CA GLY A 108 -0.33 -4.93 -1.32
C GLY A 108 -0.76 -5.84 -2.48
N PRO A 109 -2.06 -6.03 -2.74
CA PRO A 109 -2.54 -6.94 -3.78
C PRO A 109 -2.19 -6.50 -5.22
N ASN A 110 -1.47 -5.39 -5.41
CA ASN A 110 -1.03 -4.90 -6.71
C ASN A 110 0.07 -5.77 -7.36
N LEU A 111 0.63 -6.77 -6.66
CA LEU A 111 1.71 -7.62 -7.18
C LEU A 111 1.32 -9.09 -7.40
N VAL A 112 0.23 -9.59 -6.83
CA VAL A 112 -0.14 -11.01 -6.94
C VAL A 112 -0.89 -11.33 -8.24
N ASN A 113 -1.52 -10.34 -8.88
CA ASN A 113 -2.44 -10.58 -10.01
C ASN A 113 -1.88 -10.21 -11.40
N ASN A 114 -0.59 -9.91 -11.54
CA ASN A 114 0.03 -9.59 -12.84
C ASN A 114 0.96 -10.70 -13.39
N THR A 115 0.93 -11.89 -12.80
CA THR A 115 1.72 -13.06 -13.25
C THR A 115 0.92 -14.07 -14.09
N ASN A 116 -0.32 -13.76 -14.48
CA ASN A 116 -1.11 -14.60 -15.39
C ASN A 116 -1.85 -13.74 -16.42
N ILE A 117 -1.13 -13.27 -17.44
CA ILE A 117 -1.72 -12.96 -18.75
C ILE A 117 -0.77 -13.61 -19.76
N TYR A 118 -1.24 -14.72 -20.34
CA TYR A 118 -0.70 -15.29 -21.58
C TYR A 118 -0.92 -14.32 -22.73
#